data_AF-A0A7U8GG79-F1
#
_entry.id   AF-A0A7U8GG79-F1
#
_cell.length_a   1.000
_cell.length_b   1.000
_cell.length_c   1.000
_cell.angle_alpha   90.00
_cell.angle_beta   90.00
_cell.angle_gamma   90.00
#
_symmetry.space_group_name_H-M   'P 1'
#
loop_
_entity.id
_entity.type
_entity.pdbx_description
1 polymer ?
#
loop_
_entity_poly.entity_id
_entity_poly.type
_entity_poly.pdbx_seq_one_letter_code
_entity_poly.pdbx_strand_id
1 'polypeptide(L)'
;MMSKKVIKKDFLVYEKLLYIKFANPISEDEILKKSFEELGLKDDFSYELKYFQDNSFTHVFLCKYEDILDIDYIIPEPLLFEVYFKNDVNSENLALLFKEKYIVLVEYLGCDFQNCKVIPLNVYDKIYEEKLKNTYKHIISIDDTQNLSSFDKFNSKIFYQKLLKNCDQVKVNFTNKEKINHLKSFSFKILLAFACGV
;
A
#
# COMPACT_ATOMS: atom_id res chain seq x y z
N MET A 1 9.09 -1.40 36.33
CA MET A 1 8.16 -0.95 35.27
C MET A 1 8.94 -0.90 33.97
N MET A 2 8.73 -1.84 33.04
CA MET A 2 9.32 -1.71 31.69
C MET A 2 8.63 -0.52 31.01
N SER A 3 9.38 0.53 30.68
CA SER A 3 8.86 1.61 29.85
C SER A 3 8.39 1.00 28.54
N LYS A 4 7.09 1.11 28.21
CA LYS A 4 6.60 0.73 26.88
C LYS A 4 7.37 1.58 25.87
N LYS A 5 8.16 0.93 25.00
CA LYS A 5 8.84 1.60 23.89
C LYS A 5 7.76 2.31 23.06
N VAL A 6 7.94 3.60 22.80
CA VAL A 6 7.05 4.35 21.90
C VAL A 6 7.39 3.94 20.48
N ILE A 7 6.48 3.24 19.81
CA ILE A 7 6.63 2.80 18.42
C ILE A 7 6.32 3.99 17.50
N LYS A 8 7.30 4.43 16.71
CA LYS A 8 7.07 5.45 15.69
C LYS A 8 6.56 4.78 14.43
N LYS A 9 5.38 5.18 13.97
CA LYS A 9 4.74 4.69 12.76
C LYS A 9 4.62 5.82 11.75
N ASP A 10 4.90 5.52 10.50
CA ASP A 10 4.71 6.40 9.37
C ASP A 10 4.25 5.58 8.15
N PHE A 11 4.03 6.27 7.04
CA PHE A 11 3.60 5.66 5.79
C PHE A 11 4.43 6.17 4.61
N LEU A 12 4.45 5.38 3.55
CA LEU A 12 5.06 5.72 2.29
C LEU A 12 3.96 6.14 1.32
N VAL A 13 3.97 7.41 0.91
CA VAL A 13 3.02 7.96 -0.07
C VAL A 13 3.06 7.18 -1.37
N TYR A 14 1.92 7.11 -2.06
CA TYR A 14 1.74 6.37 -3.31
C TYR A 14 2.76 6.75 -4.38
N GLU A 15 3.14 8.02 -4.49
CA GLU A 15 4.12 8.52 -5.46
C GLU A 15 5.52 7.89 -5.33
N LYS A 16 5.83 7.35 -4.15
CA LYS A 16 7.11 6.68 -3.84
C LYS A 16 6.99 5.15 -3.92
N LEU A 17 5.82 4.65 -4.29
CA LEU A 17 5.52 3.24 -4.37
C LEU A 17 5.33 2.82 -5.83
N LEU A 18 5.95 1.71 -6.18
CA LEU A 18 5.61 0.94 -7.36
C LEU A 18 4.80 -0.27 -6.89
N TYR A 19 3.61 -0.42 -7.45
CA TYR A 19 2.69 -1.50 -7.08
C TYR A 19 2.45 -2.42 -8.27
N ILE A 20 2.54 -3.72 -8.03
CA ILE A 20 2.25 -4.76 -9.01
C ILE A 20 1.30 -5.79 -8.38
N LYS A 21 0.36 -6.27 -9.19
CA LYS A 21 -0.54 -7.35 -8.84
C LYS A 21 -0.35 -8.50 -9.81
N PHE A 22 0.13 -9.63 -9.32
CA PHE A 22 0.19 -10.86 -10.11
C PHE A 22 -1.04 -11.72 -9.87
N ALA A 23 -1.57 -12.30 -10.96
CA ALA A 23 -2.59 -13.32 -10.88
C ALA A 23 -1.99 -14.63 -10.34
N ASN A 24 -2.68 -15.21 -9.37
CA ASN A 24 -2.26 -16.36 -8.56
C ASN A 24 -1.06 -16.08 -7.64
N PRO A 25 -0.95 -16.83 -6.52
CA PRO A 25 0.28 -16.91 -5.75
C PRO A 25 1.46 -17.37 -6.62
N ILE A 26 2.52 -16.57 -6.70
CA ILE A 26 3.78 -16.94 -7.36
C ILE A 26 4.85 -17.30 -6.32
N SER A 27 5.84 -18.12 -6.69
CA SER A 27 6.88 -18.53 -5.76
C SER A 27 7.78 -17.35 -5.36
N GLU A 28 8.31 -17.39 -4.13
CA GLU A 28 9.14 -16.29 -3.57
C GLU A 28 10.34 -15.96 -4.50
N ASP A 29 10.98 -16.99 -5.08
CA ASP A 29 12.13 -16.84 -5.98
C ASP A 29 11.78 -16.16 -7.31
N GLU A 30 10.52 -16.21 -7.73
CA GLU A 30 10.05 -15.58 -8.97
C GLU A 30 9.58 -14.14 -8.79
N ILE A 31 9.16 -13.77 -7.57
CA ILE A 31 8.55 -12.45 -7.30
C ILE A 31 9.48 -11.32 -7.73
N LEU A 32 10.75 -11.37 -7.33
CA LEU A 32 11.71 -10.33 -7.66
C LEU A 32 11.86 -10.18 -9.17
N LYS A 33 12.23 -11.27 -9.85
CA LYS A 33 12.48 -11.25 -11.30
C LYS A 33 11.25 -10.77 -12.07
N LYS A 34 10.08 -11.34 -11.81
CA LYS A 34 8.82 -10.95 -12.48
C LYS A 34 8.44 -9.50 -12.20
N SER A 35 8.70 -9.01 -10.99
CA SER A 35 8.41 -7.61 -10.65
C SER A 35 9.23 -6.62 -11.45
N PHE A 36 10.54 -6.89 -11.59
CA PHE A 36 11.42 -6.01 -12.36
C PHE A 36 11.15 -6.11 -13.87
N GLU A 37 10.83 -7.31 -14.38
CA GLU A 37 10.39 -7.51 -15.77
C GLU A 37 9.11 -6.73 -16.08
N GLU A 38 8.08 -6.84 -15.23
CA GLU A 38 6.79 -6.15 -15.40
C GLU A 38 6.94 -4.62 -15.34
N LEU A 39 7.81 -4.10 -14.47
CA LEU A 39 8.07 -2.67 -14.35
C LEU A 39 9.05 -2.14 -15.41
N GLY A 40 9.67 -3.00 -16.22
CA GLY A 40 10.74 -2.61 -17.15
C GLY A 40 11.97 -2.02 -16.44
N LEU A 41 12.21 -2.41 -15.19
CA LEU A 41 13.33 -1.94 -14.37
C LEU A 41 14.52 -2.91 -14.44
N LYS A 42 15.72 -2.37 -14.27
CA LYS A 42 16.91 -3.17 -14.01
C LYS A 42 17.06 -3.38 -12.51
N ASP A 43 17.41 -4.59 -12.11
CA ASP A 43 17.80 -4.86 -10.73
C ASP A 43 19.20 -4.29 -10.48
N ASP A 44 19.24 -3.09 -9.91
CA ASP A 44 20.44 -2.36 -9.53
C ASP A 44 20.60 -2.27 -8.00
N PHE A 45 19.85 -3.08 -7.25
CA PHE A 45 19.81 -3.09 -5.79
C PHE A 45 19.36 -1.76 -5.15
N SER A 46 18.74 -0.84 -5.89
CA SER A 46 18.27 0.45 -5.35
C SER A 46 16.89 0.38 -4.69
N TYR A 47 16.18 -0.74 -4.83
CA TYR A 47 14.81 -0.93 -4.37
C TYR A 47 14.70 -1.91 -3.21
N GLU A 48 13.84 -1.59 -2.25
CA GLU A 48 13.29 -2.55 -1.31
C GLU A 48 11.95 -3.07 -1.81
N LEU A 49 11.79 -4.40 -1.78
CA LEU A 49 10.56 -5.08 -2.17
C LEU A 49 9.89 -5.68 -0.93
N LYS A 50 8.57 -5.47 -0.83
CA LYS A 50 7.69 -6.17 0.11
C LYS A 50 6.50 -6.72 -0.63
N TYR A 51 6.01 -7.87 -0.19
CA TYR A 51 4.86 -8.51 -0.80
C TYR A 51 3.99 -9.20 0.24
N PHE A 52 2.75 -9.46 -0.15
CA PHE A 52 1.86 -10.39 0.54
C PHE A 52 1.08 -11.20 -0.49
N GLN A 53 0.52 -12.32 -0.05
CA GLN A 53 -0.27 -13.21 -0.89
C GLN A 53 -1.64 -13.42 -0.26
N ASP A 54 -2.65 -13.47 -1.11
CA ASP A 54 -3.96 -14.01 -0.77
C ASP A 54 -4.22 -15.27 -1.61
N ASN A 55 -5.45 -15.80 -1.58
CA ASN A 55 -5.79 -17.02 -2.29
C ASN A 55 -5.68 -16.91 -3.82
N SER A 56 -5.74 -15.69 -4.36
CA SER A 56 -5.88 -15.44 -5.79
C SER A 56 -4.78 -14.54 -6.36
N PHE A 57 -4.01 -13.85 -5.53
CA PHE A 57 -3.08 -12.83 -5.98
C PHE A 57 -1.80 -12.78 -5.14
N THR A 58 -0.73 -12.31 -5.80
CA THR A 58 0.46 -11.81 -5.14
C THR A 58 0.52 -10.30 -5.31
N HIS A 59 0.54 -9.57 -4.19
CA HIS A 59 0.64 -8.12 -4.15
C HIS A 59 2.08 -7.73 -3.84
N VAL A 60 2.68 -6.92 -4.70
CA VAL A 60 4.06 -6.49 -4.55
C VAL A 60 4.12 -4.97 -4.49
N PHE A 61 4.82 -4.46 -3.48
CA PHE A 61 5.16 -3.05 -3.30
C PHE A 61 6.68 -2.91 -3.35
N LEU A 62 7.17 -2.08 -4.26
CA LEU A 62 8.57 -1.68 -4.33
C LEU A 62 8.69 -0.20 -4.01
N CYS A 63 9.76 0.18 -3.33
CA CYS A 63 10.17 1.56 -3.16
C CYS A 63 11.69 1.66 -3.16
N LYS A 64 12.24 2.85 -3.37
CA LYS A 64 13.69 3.03 -3.28
C LYS A 64 14.13 3.04 -1.82
N TYR A 65 15.32 2.52 -1.54
CA TYR A 65 15.90 2.57 -0.19
C TYR A 65 16.01 4.00 0.36
N GLU A 66 16.27 4.99 -0.49
CA GLU A 66 16.37 6.41 -0.10
C GLU A 66 15.05 6.99 0.43
N ASP A 67 13.91 6.38 0.07
CA ASP A 67 12.59 6.82 0.51
C ASP A 67 12.16 6.23 1.85
N ILE A 68 12.93 5.27 2.38
CA ILE A 68 12.63 4.57 3.64
C ILE A 68 13.29 5.33 4.79
N LEU A 69 12.47 6.02 5.57
CA LEU A 69 12.92 6.78 6.74
C LEU A 69 13.38 5.88 7.90
N ASP A 70 14.20 6.43 8.78
CA ASP A 70 14.68 5.75 10.00
C ASP A 70 13.59 5.67 11.09
N ILE A 71 12.49 4.97 10.81
CA ILE A 71 11.28 4.86 11.65
C ILE A 71 10.99 3.37 11.96
N ASP A 72 10.28 3.06 13.05
CA ASP A 72 10.03 1.67 13.47
C ASP A 72 9.11 0.91 12.51
N TYR A 73 8.16 1.62 11.89
CA TYR A 73 7.13 1.04 11.03
C TYR A 73 6.79 1.99 9.86
N ILE A 74 6.96 1.52 8.62
CA ILE A 74 6.60 2.26 7.40
C ILE A 74 5.66 1.42 6.55
N ILE A 75 4.46 1.94 6.33
CA ILE A 75 3.33 1.26 5.68
C ILE A 75 3.11 1.83 4.27
N PRO A 76 2.82 1.01 3.25
CA PRO A 76 2.33 1.55 1.98
C PRO A 76 1.02 2.35 2.16
N GLU A 77 0.93 3.57 1.64
CA GLU A 77 -0.30 4.41 1.73
C GLU A 77 -1.60 3.65 1.39
N PRO A 78 -1.65 2.83 0.32
CA PRO A 78 -2.85 2.04 0.01
C PRO A 78 -3.25 1.04 1.09
N LEU A 79 -2.37 0.62 2.00
CA LEU A 79 -2.76 -0.29 3.07
C LEU A 79 -3.25 0.42 4.34
N LEU A 80 -3.12 1.75 4.42
CA LEU A 80 -3.64 2.51 5.56
C LEU A 80 -5.17 2.41 5.68
N PHE A 81 -5.87 2.37 4.54
CA PHE A 81 -7.34 2.37 4.56
C PHE A 81 -7.94 1.03 4.99
N GLU A 82 -7.16 -0.05 5.06
CA GLU A 82 -7.60 -1.30 5.74
C GLU A 82 -8.02 -0.99 7.19
N VAL A 83 -7.32 -0.08 7.86
CA VAL A 83 -7.64 0.37 9.22
C VAL A 83 -8.96 1.13 9.28
N TYR A 84 -9.29 1.90 8.24
CA TYR A 84 -10.55 2.63 8.17
C TYR A 84 -11.75 1.67 8.00
N PHE A 85 -11.60 0.70 7.10
CA PHE A 85 -12.65 -0.27 6.79
C PHE A 85 -12.68 -1.48 7.75
N LYS A 86 -11.86 -1.50 8.80
CA LYS A 86 -11.66 -2.68 9.69
C LYS A 86 -12.93 -3.33 10.27
N ASN A 87 -14.03 -2.58 10.39
CA ASN A 87 -15.30 -3.08 10.93
C ASN A 87 -16.26 -3.60 9.85
N ASP A 88 -15.89 -3.45 8.58
CA ASP A 88 -16.62 -3.99 7.44
C ASP A 88 -15.88 -5.22 6.91
N VAL A 89 -16.64 -6.28 6.66
CA VAL A 89 -16.07 -7.60 6.33
C VAL A 89 -16.50 -8.11 4.95
N ASN A 90 -17.57 -7.56 4.37
CA ASN A 90 -18.21 -8.18 3.20
C ASN A 90 -18.55 -7.19 2.07
N SER A 91 -18.30 -5.89 2.26
CA SER A 91 -18.71 -4.89 1.27
C SER A 91 -17.56 -4.53 0.32
N GLU A 92 -17.88 -4.26 -0.94
CA GLU A 92 -16.92 -3.63 -1.85
C GLU A 92 -16.73 -2.18 -1.45
N ASN A 93 -15.50 -1.83 -1.08
CA ASN A 93 -15.13 -0.53 -0.55
C ASN A 93 -14.05 0.12 -1.41
N LEU A 94 -14.05 1.46 -1.45
CA LEU A 94 -13.16 2.23 -2.29
C LEU A 94 -12.61 3.45 -1.56
N ALA A 95 -11.30 3.66 -1.65
CA ALA A 95 -10.66 4.93 -1.35
C ALA A 95 -10.21 5.60 -2.66
N LEU A 96 -10.61 6.86 -2.84
CA LEU A 96 -10.18 7.72 -3.94
C LEU A 96 -9.16 8.71 -3.41
N LEU A 97 -7.89 8.58 -3.80
CA LEU A 97 -6.85 9.55 -3.42
C LEU A 97 -6.68 10.54 -4.58
N PHE A 98 -7.16 11.76 -4.39
CA PHE A 98 -7.03 12.82 -5.37
C PHE A 98 -5.62 13.39 -5.31
N LYS A 99 -4.90 13.31 -6.43
CA LYS A 99 -3.61 13.94 -6.67
C LYS A 99 -3.78 15.06 -7.70
N GLU A 100 -2.75 15.87 -7.92
CA GLU A 100 -2.85 17.04 -8.79
C GLU A 100 -3.32 16.75 -10.22
N LYS A 101 -2.99 15.57 -10.77
CA LYS A 101 -3.24 15.20 -12.18
C LYS A 101 -4.03 13.91 -12.35
N TYR A 102 -4.17 13.12 -11.30
CA TYR A 102 -4.75 11.79 -11.36
C TYR A 102 -5.42 11.43 -10.05
N ILE A 103 -6.24 10.38 -10.07
CA ILE A 103 -6.87 9.79 -8.89
C ILE A 103 -6.35 8.37 -8.76
N VAL A 104 -5.93 8.01 -7.55
CA VAL A 104 -5.62 6.63 -7.19
C VAL A 104 -6.88 5.98 -6.64
N LEU A 105 -7.34 4.92 -7.27
CA LEU A 105 -8.46 4.09 -6.85
C LEU A 105 -7.89 2.91 -6.08
N VAL A 106 -8.23 2.81 -4.80
CA VAL A 106 -7.81 1.71 -3.94
C VAL A 106 -9.03 0.91 -3.51
N GLU A 107 -9.08 -0.33 -3.96
CA GLU A 107 -10.23 -1.22 -3.85
C GLU A 107 -10.04 -2.22 -2.71
N TYR A 108 -11.10 -2.48 -1.96
CA TYR A 108 -11.14 -3.42 -0.84
C TYR A 108 -12.41 -4.28 -0.90
N LEU A 109 -12.32 -5.48 -0.35
CA LEU A 109 -13.45 -6.32 0.03
C LEU A 109 -13.48 -6.42 1.55
N GLY A 110 -14.48 -5.82 2.19
CA GLY A 110 -14.43 -5.51 3.61
C GLY A 110 -13.26 -4.57 3.91
N CYS A 111 -12.32 -5.02 4.74
CA CYS A 111 -11.06 -4.33 5.02
C CYS A 111 -9.87 -4.87 4.23
N ASP A 112 -10.05 -5.95 3.45
CA ASP A 112 -8.95 -6.58 2.74
C ASP A 112 -8.65 -5.86 1.44
N PHE A 113 -7.43 -5.33 1.33
CA PHE A 113 -6.93 -4.73 0.09
C PHE A 113 -7.05 -5.70 -1.09
N GLN A 114 -7.62 -5.22 -2.20
CA GLN A 114 -7.82 -5.98 -3.42
C GLN A 114 -6.98 -5.45 -4.58
N ASN A 115 -6.91 -4.13 -4.75
CA ASN A 115 -6.19 -3.54 -5.86
C ASN A 115 -5.92 -2.04 -5.67
N CYS A 116 -4.96 -1.53 -6.43
CA CYS A 116 -4.72 -0.11 -6.58
C CYS A 116 -4.50 0.21 -8.06
N LYS A 117 -5.22 1.20 -8.60
CA LYS A 117 -5.09 1.63 -10.00
C LYS A 117 -5.17 3.15 -10.10
N VAL A 118 -4.55 3.71 -11.13
CA VAL A 118 -4.54 5.16 -11.39
C VAL A 118 -5.46 5.47 -12.56
N ILE A 119 -6.24 6.53 -12.43
CA ILE A 119 -6.95 7.14 -13.55
C ILE A 119 -6.59 8.62 -13.68
N PRO A 120 -6.48 9.16 -14.90
CA PRO A 120 -6.34 10.61 -15.10
C PRO A 120 -7.56 11.37 -14.55
N LEU A 121 -7.35 12.58 -14.00
CA LEU A 121 -8.45 13.38 -13.45
C LEU A 121 -9.55 13.70 -14.46
N ASN A 122 -9.18 13.92 -15.73
CA ASN A 122 -10.14 14.25 -16.79
C ASN A 122 -11.08 13.08 -17.18
N VAL A 123 -10.79 11.85 -16.73
CA VAL A 123 -11.69 10.70 -16.87
C VAL A 123 -12.78 10.71 -15.82
N TYR A 124 -12.56 11.41 -14.70
CA TYR A 124 -13.53 11.49 -13.62
C TYR A 124 -14.63 12.50 -13.96
N ASP A 125 -15.80 11.98 -14.33
CA ASP A 125 -17.01 12.75 -14.59
C ASP A 125 -18.19 12.17 -13.81
N LYS A 126 -19.38 12.76 -14.00
CA LYS A 126 -20.61 12.29 -13.33
C LYS A 126 -20.98 10.86 -13.71
N ILE A 127 -20.69 10.44 -14.94
CA ILE A 127 -21.00 9.07 -15.41
C ILE A 127 -20.08 8.08 -14.69
N TYR A 128 -18.81 8.43 -14.56
CA TYR A 128 -17.83 7.63 -13.82
C TYR A 128 -18.19 7.55 -12.33
N GLU A 129 -18.56 8.67 -11.70
CA GLU A 129 -18.99 8.69 -10.30
C GLU A 129 -20.21 7.78 -10.06
N GLU A 130 -21.22 7.84 -10.92
CA GLU A 130 -22.40 6.97 -10.81
C GLU A 130 -22.05 5.49 -10.99
N LYS A 131 -21.07 5.16 -11.85
CA LYS A 131 -20.56 3.77 -11.91
C LYS A 131 -19.95 3.34 -10.58
N LEU A 132 -19.13 4.18 -9.97
CA LEU A 132 -18.53 3.87 -8.67
C LEU A 132 -19.60 3.65 -7.59
N LYS A 133 -20.63 4.50 -7.53
CA LYS A 133 -21.76 4.35 -6.58
C LYS A 133 -22.51 3.04 -6.73
N ASN A 134 -22.64 2.54 -7.96
CA ASN A 134 -23.34 1.30 -8.24
C ASN A 134 -22.49 0.05 -7.92
N THR A 135 -21.17 0.19 -7.87
CA THR A 135 -20.24 -0.91 -7.57
C THR A 135 -19.92 -0.96 -6.07
N TYR A 136 -19.47 0.15 -5.49
CA TYR A 136 -18.93 0.16 -4.13
C TYR A 136 -19.94 0.70 -3.14
N LYS A 137 -20.02 0.04 -1.98
CA LYS A 137 -20.94 0.41 -0.89
C LYS A 137 -20.42 1.58 -0.08
N HIS A 138 -19.13 1.57 0.27
CA HIS A 138 -18.50 2.66 1.00
C HIS A 138 -17.37 3.25 0.17
N ILE A 139 -17.48 4.55 -0.11
CA ILE A 139 -16.50 5.29 -0.90
C ILE A 139 -16.05 6.50 -0.09
N ILE A 140 -14.74 6.64 0.08
CA ILE A 140 -14.12 7.83 0.68
C ILE A 140 -13.24 8.54 -0.33
N SER A 141 -13.18 9.86 -0.25
CA SER A 141 -12.32 10.71 -1.05
C SER A 141 -11.29 11.40 -0.16
N ILE A 142 -10.02 11.25 -0.51
CA ILE A 142 -8.90 11.85 0.20
C ILE A 142 -8.34 12.99 -0.64
N ASP A 143 -8.19 14.15 -0.02
CA ASP A 143 -7.62 15.37 -0.63
C ASP A 143 -8.33 15.82 -1.91
N ASP A 144 -9.64 15.55 -2.02
CA ASP A 144 -10.50 16.15 -3.05
C ASP A 144 -10.74 17.65 -2.77
N THR A 145 -9.68 18.44 -2.95
CA THR A 145 -9.67 19.88 -2.66
C THR A 145 -10.53 20.69 -3.64
N GLN A 146 -10.79 20.14 -4.81
CA GLN A 146 -11.60 20.77 -5.86
C GLN A 146 -13.09 20.38 -5.77
N ASN A 147 -13.47 19.53 -4.81
CA ASN A 147 -14.83 19.00 -4.65
C ASN A 147 -15.36 18.33 -5.92
N LEU A 148 -14.54 17.51 -6.55
CA LEU A 148 -14.88 16.76 -7.76
C LEU A 148 -15.87 15.64 -7.47
N SER A 149 -15.76 14.96 -6.31
CA SER A 149 -16.63 13.85 -5.94
C SER A 149 -17.76 14.28 -5.00
N SER A 150 -18.84 13.52 -4.97
CA SER A 150 -19.90 13.69 -3.96
C SER A 150 -19.68 12.88 -2.66
N PHE A 151 -18.60 12.08 -2.58
CA PHE A 151 -18.37 11.14 -1.47
C PHE A 151 -17.86 11.81 -0.19
N ASP A 152 -17.75 11.01 0.88
CA ASP A 152 -17.18 11.43 2.16
C ASP A 152 -15.73 11.89 1.98
N LYS A 153 -15.45 13.16 2.31
CA LYS A 153 -14.15 13.79 2.07
C LYS A 153 -13.31 13.84 3.33
N PHE A 154 -12.04 13.49 3.19
CA PHE A 154 -11.05 13.54 4.24
C PHE A 154 -9.81 14.32 3.80
N ASN A 155 -9.26 15.09 4.72
CA ASN A 155 -7.95 15.70 4.56
C ASN A 155 -6.87 14.73 5.08
N SER A 156 -5.92 14.36 4.21
CA SER A 156 -4.88 13.36 4.51
C SER A 156 -4.07 13.69 5.77
N LYS A 157 -3.68 14.95 5.95
CA LYS A 157 -2.84 15.40 7.08
C LYS A 157 -3.42 15.00 8.44
N ILE A 158 -4.73 15.11 8.60
CA ILE A 158 -5.42 14.76 9.86
C ILE A 158 -5.83 13.29 9.84
N PHE A 159 -6.36 12.83 8.71
CA PHE A 159 -6.93 11.49 8.60
C PHE A 159 -5.89 10.39 8.77
N TYR A 160 -4.74 10.51 8.11
CA TYR A 160 -3.70 9.48 8.16
C TYR A 160 -3.07 9.36 9.54
N GLN A 161 -2.90 10.48 10.25
CA GLN A 161 -2.45 10.45 11.65
C GLN A 161 -3.40 9.65 12.56
N LYS A 162 -4.72 9.70 12.29
CA LYS A 162 -5.69 8.88 13.03
C LYS A 162 -5.60 7.41 12.64
N LEU A 163 -5.39 7.10 11.37
CA LEU A 163 -5.23 5.71 10.90
C LEU A 163 -3.96 5.09 11.50
N LEU A 164 -2.82 5.77 11.41
CA LEU A 164 -1.53 5.30 11.94
C LEU A 164 -1.58 4.95 13.43
N LYS A 165 -2.33 5.72 14.24
CA LYS A 165 -2.49 5.43 15.67
C LYS A 165 -3.17 4.10 15.96
N ASN A 166 -4.05 3.64 15.07
CA ASN A 166 -4.80 2.38 15.18
C ASN A 166 -4.23 1.29 14.26
N CYS A 167 -3.06 1.54 13.69
CA CYS A 167 -2.45 0.72 12.66
C CYS A 167 -1.54 -0.32 13.30
N ASP A 168 -2.14 -1.32 13.94
CA ASP A 168 -1.37 -2.25 14.78
C ASP A 168 -0.82 -3.47 14.02
N GLN A 169 -1.42 -3.83 12.87
CA GLN A 169 -1.00 -4.99 12.06
C GLN A 169 -1.38 -4.81 10.58
N VAL A 170 -0.55 -4.11 9.82
CA VAL A 170 -0.69 -4.08 8.34
C VAL A 170 0.11 -5.22 7.75
N LYS A 171 -0.40 -5.77 6.64
CA LYS A 171 0.20 -6.90 5.90
C LYS A 171 1.66 -6.66 5.49
N VAL A 172 2.08 -5.40 5.35
CA VAL A 172 3.44 -5.03 4.94
C VAL A 172 4.01 -3.92 5.83
N ASN A 173 5.27 -4.08 6.23
CA ASN A 173 6.11 -3.06 6.83
C ASN A 173 7.49 -3.03 6.12
N PHE A 174 7.92 -1.86 5.65
CA PHE A 174 9.23 -1.70 5.03
C PHE A 174 10.39 -1.77 6.03
N THR A 175 10.27 -1.20 7.24
CA THR A 175 11.44 -1.04 8.12
C THR A 175 11.74 -2.24 9.02
N ASN A 176 10.81 -3.19 9.20
CA ASN A 176 10.96 -4.47 9.96
C ASN A 176 11.67 -4.39 11.32
N LYS A 177 11.71 -3.23 11.98
CA LYS A 177 12.41 -3.04 13.27
C LYS A 177 11.69 -3.68 14.46
N GLU A 178 10.45 -4.13 14.27
CA GLU A 178 9.73 -4.96 15.21
C GLU A 178 9.46 -6.36 14.63
N LYS A 179 9.46 -7.37 15.50
CA LYS A 179 8.99 -8.72 15.16
C LYS A 179 7.48 -8.69 14.95
N ILE A 180 7.06 -8.42 13.72
CA ILE A 180 5.67 -8.60 13.30
C ILE A 180 5.54 -10.05 12.86
N ASN A 181 4.74 -10.84 13.59
CA ASN A 181 4.28 -12.12 13.08
C ASN A 181 3.27 -11.85 11.96
N HIS A 182 3.77 -11.69 10.74
CA HIS A 182 3.42 -12.42 9.52
C HIS A 182 4.05 -11.71 8.31
N LEU A 183 4.62 -12.54 7.42
CA LEU A 183 5.35 -12.28 6.16
C LEU A 183 6.86 -12.00 6.23
N LYS A 184 7.57 -12.77 5.39
CA LYS A 184 9.02 -12.75 5.21
C LYS A 184 9.41 -11.53 4.39
N SER A 185 9.98 -10.56 5.08
CA SER A 185 10.71 -9.46 4.47
C SER A 185 12.04 -9.98 3.92
N PHE A 186 12.28 -9.85 2.61
CA PHE A 186 13.65 -9.84 2.11
C PHE A 186 14.24 -8.45 2.35
N SER A 187 15.18 -8.37 3.29
CA SER A 187 16.20 -7.32 3.25
C SER A 187 17.43 -7.96 2.61
N PHE A 188 18.00 -7.32 1.59
CA PHE A 188 19.13 -7.80 0.80
C PHE A 188 20.44 -8.05 1.58
N LYS A 189 20.43 -8.03 2.92
CA LYS A 189 21.63 -8.16 3.76
C LYS A 189 22.20 -9.58 3.90
N ILE A 190 21.63 -10.62 3.29
CA ILE A 190 22.15 -11.99 3.42
C ILE A 190 22.76 -12.57 2.14
N LEU A 191 22.47 -12.06 0.95
CA LEU A 191 23.12 -12.56 -0.28
C LEU A 191 24.57 -12.07 -0.45
N LEU A 192 24.92 -10.92 0.15
CA LEU A 192 26.31 -10.43 0.18
C LEU A 192 27.22 -11.23 1.13
N ALA A 193 26.68 -12.00 2.07
CA ALA A 193 27.49 -12.85 2.95
C ALA A 193 27.88 -14.19 2.29
N PHE A 194 27.22 -14.60 1.20
CA PHE A 194 27.60 -15.81 0.44
C PHE A 194 28.51 -15.52 -0.75
N ALA A 195 28.59 -14.27 -1.22
CA ALA A 195 29.52 -13.87 -2.29
C ALA A 195 30.90 -13.41 -1.77
N CYS A 196 31.07 -13.25 -0.46
CA CYS A 196 32.34 -12.85 0.16
C CYS A 196 32.87 -13.88 1.18
N GLY A 197 32.80 -15.17 0.86
CA GLY A 197 33.30 -16.21 1.77
C GLY A 197 33.47 -17.63 1.22
N VAL A 198 34.03 -17.82 0.02
CA VAL A 198 35.18 -18.68 -0.38
C VAL A 198 35.62 -18.23 -1.77
#